data_AF-A0A812VVR9-F1
#
_entry.id   AF-A0A812VVR9-F1
#
_cell.length_a   1.000
_cell.length_b   1.000
_cell.length_c   1.000
_cell.angle_alpha   90.00
_cell.angle_beta   90.00
_cell.angle_gamma   90.00
#
_symmetry.space_group_name_H-M   'P 1'
#
loop_
_entity.id
_entity.type
_entity.pdbx_description
1 polymer ?
#
loop_
_entity_poly.entity_id
_entity_poly.type
_entity_poly.pdbx_seq_one_letter_code
_entity_poly.pdbx_strand_id
1 'polypeptide(L)'
;MAALQYRSDHFMEAVHELVSEHAATFTFAGLANVLWSCAALESKPELSDLVAAAAVQLSEPLPADLVRMAWAFARLGKRDPTFIELLKRQVEVIPRLDSILLPDLAWALLKLQATDGAVLQKLLDQAGRVSKLDGMGWMTLILALRANQADTAQLDGLLSRCAAQMTGELPQQADSSILALDWLLQSVNVPEDAGRLRDAVATQVASRRLDNSNLEKMFSDEGSCLRLPASEGNLIATI
;
A
#
# COMPACT_ATOMS: atom_id res chain seq x y z
N MET A 1 6.54 -20.74 5.03
CA MET A 1 6.01 -21.32 3.77
C MET A 1 5.52 -20.25 2.80
N ALA A 2 4.74 -19.26 3.24
CA ALA A 2 4.32 -18.14 2.38
C ALA A 2 5.49 -17.35 1.74
N ALA A 3 6.56 -17.09 2.51
CA ALA A 3 7.78 -16.47 1.97
C ALA A 3 8.51 -17.32 0.90
N LEU A 4 8.23 -18.63 0.83
CA LEU A 4 8.78 -19.57 -0.15
C LEU A 4 7.79 -19.86 -1.30
N GLN A 5 6.62 -19.20 -1.32
CA GLN A 5 5.52 -19.42 -2.28
C GLN A 5 5.08 -20.89 -2.39
N TYR A 6 5.33 -21.70 -1.36
CA TYR A 6 4.90 -23.09 -1.33
C TYR A 6 3.45 -23.16 -0.87
N ARG A 7 2.54 -23.52 -1.79
CA ARG A 7 1.11 -23.69 -1.54
C ARG A 7 0.76 -25.18 -1.53
N SER A 8 0.15 -25.64 -0.44
CA SER A 8 -0.53 -26.94 -0.35
C SER A 8 -1.97 -26.67 0.08
N ASP A 9 -2.93 -27.02 -0.77
CA ASP A 9 -4.34 -26.71 -0.49
C ASP A 9 -4.83 -27.42 0.79
N HIS A 10 -4.40 -28.66 1.02
CA HIS A 10 -4.73 -29.40 2.24
C HIS A 10 -4.13 -28.77 3.51
N PHE A 11 -2.92 -28.20 3.41
CA PHE A 11 -2.32 -27.45 4.51
C PHE A 11 -3.09 -26.14 4.78
N MET A 12 -3.52 -25.44 3.74
CA MET A 12 -4.30 -24.20 3.89
C MET A 12 -5.68 -24.46 4.50
N GLU A 13 -6.33 -25.57 4.15
CA GLU A 13 -7.56 -26.03 4.80
C GLU A 13 -7.35 -26.27 6.30
N ALA A 14 -6.30 -26.99 6.68
CA ALA A 14 -5.97 -27.23 8.10
C ALA A 14 -5.66 -25.92 8.86
N VAL A 15 -4.98 -24.96 8.20
CA VAL A 15 -4.75 -23.63 8.78
C VAL A 15 -6.07 -22.89 8.99
N HIS A 16 -7.00 -22.94 8.02
CA HIS A 16 -8.30 -22.29 8.16
C HIS A 16 -9.12 -22.88 9.30
N GLU A 17 -9.13 -24.22 9.45
CA GLU A 17 -9.82 -24.92 10.53
C GLU A 17 -9.23 -24.55 11.90
N LEU A 18 -7.90 -24.61 12.03
CA LEU A 18 -7.21 -24.23 13.27
C LEU A 18 -7.51 -22.78 13.65
N VAL A 19 -7.53 -21.87 12.68
CA VAL A 19 -7.79 -20.45 12.90
C VAL A 19 -9.23 -20.21 13.30
N SER A 20 -10.20 -20.90 12.69
CA SER A 20 -11.62 -20.82 13.06
C SER A 20 -11.84 -21.27 14.51
N GLU A 21 -11.22 -22.39 14.89
CA GLU A 21 -11.41 -22.98 16.22
C GLU A 21 -10.63 -22.24 17.32
N HIS A 22 -9.45 -21.70 17.00
CA HIS A 22 -8.50 -21.21 18.00
C HIS A 22 -8.12 -19.73 17.83
N ALA A 23 -8.80 -18.97 16.97
CA ALA A 23 -8.51 -17.55 16.68
C ALA A 23 -8.26 -16.72 17.95
N ALA A 24 -9.09 -16.90 18.98
CA ALA A 24 -8.99 -16.17 20.24
C ALA A 24 -7.73 -16.48 21.06
N THR A 25 -7.06 -17.60 20.81
CA THR A 25 -5.82 -18.01 21.52
C THR A 25 -4.55 -17.40 20.90
N PHE A 26 -4.65 -16.88 19.67
CA PHE A 26 -3.51 -16.26 19.00
C PHE A 26 -3.24 -14.87 19.56
N THR A 27 -1.96 -14.50 19.59
CA THR A 27 -1.55 -13.11 19.76
C THR A 27 -1.90 -12.31 18.50
N PHE A 28 -2.00 -10.99 18.63
CA PHE A 28 -2.23 -10.10 17.49
C PHE A 28 -1.18 -10.30 16.37
N ALA A 29 0.09 -10.44 16.73
CA ALA A 29 1.18 -10.72 15.78
C ALA A 29 1.01 -12.09 15.09
N GLY A 30 0.54 -13.10 15.83
CA GLY A 30 0.20 -14.41 15.30
C GLY A 30 -0.90 -14.32 14.24
N LEU A 31 -2.00 -13.63 14.55
CA LEU A 31 -3.10 -13.38 13.64
C LEU A 31 -2.63 -12.64 12.37
N ALA A 32 -1.84 -11.58 12.53
CA ALA A 32 -1.28 -10.80 11.42
C ALA A 32 -0.41 -11.67 10.48
N ASN A 33 0.39 -12.58 11.03
CA ASN A 33 1.23 -13.48 10.25
C ASN A 33 0.45 -14.55 9.48
N VAL A 34 -0.59 -15.11 10.10
CA VAL A 34 -1.49 -16.07 9.46
C VAL A 34 -2.20 -15.39 8.29
N LEU A 35 -2.82 -14.23 8.55
CA LEU A 35 -3.52 -13.45 7.54
C LEU A 35 -2.61 -13.05 6.37
N TRP A 36 -1.41 -12.57 6.67
CA TRP A 36 -0.42 -12.25 5.64
C TRP A 36 -0.05 -13.48 4.81
N SER A 37 0.13 -14.63 5.46
CA SER A 37 0.43 -15.88 4.75
C SER A 37 -0.72 -16.31 3.85
N CYS A 38 -1.97 -16.21 4.31
CA CYS A 38 -3.15 -16.47 3.49
C CYS A 38 -3.24 -15.52 2.29
N ALA A 39 -3.01 -14.22 2.51
CA ALA A 39 -3.01 -13.21 1.46
C ALA A 39 -1.88 -13.40 0.43
N ALA A 40 -0.69 -13.79 0.89
CA ALA A 40 0.46 -14.08 0.03
C ALA A 40 0.27 -15.35 -0.80
N LEU A 41 -0.47 -16.34 -0.27
CA LEU A 41 -0.77 -17.60 -0.96
C LEU A 41 -2.11 -17.58 -1.71
N GLU A 42 -2.80 -16.44 -1.76
CA GLU A 42 -4.12 -16.27 -2.40
C GLU A 42 -5.17 -17.27 -1.87
N SER A 43 -5.08 -17.59 -0.58
CA SER A 43 -6.07 -18.37 0.13
C SER A 43 -7.06 -17.42 0.80
N LYS A 44 -8.36 -17.68 0.68
CA LYS A 44 -9.43 -16.84 1.24
C LYS A 44 -10.09 -17.57 2.41
N PRO A 45 -9.61 -17.42 3.66
CA PRO A 45 -10.31 -17.93 4.82
C PRO A 45 -11.61 -17.16 5.06
N GLU A 46 -12.52 -17.75 5.83
CA GLU A 46 -13.55 -16.97 6.50
C GLU A 46 -12.87 -16.11 7.59
N LEU A 47 -13.09 -14.80 7.52
CA LEU A 47 -12.32 -13.81 8.30
C LEU A 47 -13.11 -13.23 9.47
N SER A 48 -14.40 -13.53 9.61
CA SER A 48 -15.26 -12.95 10.66
C SER A 48 -14.69 -13.22 12.06
N ASP A 49 -14.25 -14.45 12.30
CA ASP A 49 -13.74 -14.87 13.61
C ASP A 49 -12.34 -14.31 13.90
N LEU A 50 -11.55 -14.09 12.83
CA LEU A 50 -10.25 -13.43 12.88
C LEU A 50 -10.36 -11.94 13.25
N VAL A 51 -11.35 -11.23 12.69
CA VAL A 51 -11.59 -9.81 13.02
C VAL A 51 -12.04 -9.67 14.47
N ALA A 52 -12.94 -10.53 14.93
CA ALA A 52 -13.38 -10.55 16.31
C ALA A 52 -12.22 -10.84 17.28
N ALA A 53 -11.39 -11.83 16.97
CA ALA A 53 -10.21 -12.14 17.77
C ALA A 53 -9.17 -10.99 17.77
N ALA A 54 -8.94 -10.36 16.62
CA ALA A 54 -8.08 -9.19 16.53
C ALA A 54 -8.61 -8.02 17.38
N ALA A 55 -9.92 -7.78 17.37
CA ALA A 55 -10.59 -6.78 18.20
C ALA A 55 -10.40 -7.01 19.70
N VAL A 56 -10.40 -8.27 20.15
CA VAL A 56 -10.19 -8.65 21.54
C VAL A 56 -8.71 -8.57 21.95
N GLN A 57 -7.80 -8.95 21.05
CA GLN A 57 -6.34 -9.01 21.30
C GLN A 57 -5.64 -7.65 21.16
N LEU A 58 -6.39 -6.57 20.96
CA LEU A 58 -5.90 -5.21 20.77
C LEU A 58 -5.47 -4.55 22.10
N SER A 59 -4.35 -5.02 22.62
CA SER A 59 -3.57 -4.30 23.63
C SER A 59 -2.26 -3.87 22.97
N GLU A 60 -2.21 -2.62 22.48
CA GLU A 60 -1.04 -1.96 21.89
C GLU A 60 -0.29 -2.78 20.82
N PRO A 61 -0.85 -2.92 19.60
CA PRO A 61 -0.20 -3.68 18.54
C PRO A 61 1.10 -2.99 18.12
N LEU A 62 2.14 -3.78 17.88
CA LEU A 62 3.34 -3.28 17.21
C LEU A 62 2.94 -2.73 15.83
N PRO A 63 3.48 -1.56 15.42
CA PRO A 63 3.09 -0.94 14.16
C PRO A 63 3.22 -1.86 12.95
N ALA A 64 4.29 -2.65 12.91
CA ALA A 64 4.55 -3.60 11.82
C ALA A 64 3.44 -4.67 11.70
N ASP A 65 2.90 -5.14 12.81
CA ASP A 65 1.86 -6.17 12.80
C ASP A 65 0.51 -5.57 12.36
N LEU A 66 0.21 -4.33 12.78
CA LEU A 66 -0.99 -3.62 12.31
C LEU A 66 -0.94 -3.40 10.79
N VAL A 67 0.19 -2.92 10.27
CA VAL A 67 0.39 -2.68 8.83
C VAL A 67 0.29 -4.00 8.06
N ARG A 68 0.94 -5.07 8.57
CA ARG A 68 0.88 -6.41 7.96
C ARG A 68 -0.55 -6.92 7.88
N MET A 69 -1.33 -6.74 8.94
CA MET A 69 -2.73 -7.15 8.97
C MET A 69 -3.57 -6.32 8.00
N ALA A 70 -3.44 -4.99 8.02
CA ALA A 70 -4.13 -4.10 7.08
C ALA A 70 -3.84 -4.46 5.63
N TRP A 71 -2.57 -4.72 5.30
CA TRP A 71 -2.15 -5.15 3.96
C TRP A 71 -2.79 -6.48 3.57
N ALA A 72 -2.85 -7.46 4.48
CA ALA A 72 -3.48 -8.75 4.22
C ALA A 72 -4.98 -8.63 3.92
N PHE A 73 -5.71 -7.84 4.72
CA PHE A 73 -7.13 -7.56 4.48
C PHE A 73 -7.35 -6.84 3.14
N ALA A 74 -6.51 -5.84 2.84
CA ALA A 74 -6.55 -5.11 1.58
C ALA A 74 -6.32 -6.03 0.37
N ARG A 75 -5.35 -6.94 0.46
CA ARG A 75 -5.02 -7.90 -0.60
C ARG A 75 -6.05 -9.02 -0.76
N LEU A 76 -6.71 -9.44 0.31
CA LEU A 76 -7.82 -10.40 0.24
C LEU A 76 -9.12 -9.76 -0.29
N GLY A 77 -9.16 -8.44 -0.44
CA GLY A 77 -10.33 -7.70 -0.94
C GLY A 77 -11.53 -7.72 0.01
N LYS A 78 -11.31 -8.04 1.29
CA LYS A 78 -12.36 -8.19 2.30
C LYS A 78 -12.51 -6.88 3.06
N ARG A 79 -13.60 -6.17 2.79
CA ARG A 79 -13.98 -4.94 3.51
C ARG A 79 -14.90 -5.31 4.68
N ASP A 80 -14.30 -5.60 5.82
CA ASP A 80 -15.04 -5.77 7.06
C ASP A 80 -15.16 -4.41 7.79
N PRO A 81 -16.38 -3.89 8.04
CA PRO A 81 -16.57 -2.59 8.69
C PRO A 81 -15.98 -2.53 10.10
N THR A 82 -16.03 -3.64 10.85
CA THR A 82 -15.51 -3.71 12.23
C THR A 82 -13.98 -3.58 12.20
N PHE A 83 -13.33 -4.28 11.27
CA PHE A 83 -11.89 -4.17 11.06
C PHE A 83 -11.48 -2.75 10.62
N ILE A 84 -12.25 -2.12 9.71
CA ILE A 84 -11.95 -0.77 9.24
C ILE A 84 -12.00 0.23 10.40
N GLU A 85 -13.05 0.20 11.23
CA GLU A 85 -13.16 1.09 12.39
C GLU A 85 -12.04 0.87 13.40
N LEU A 86 -11.69 -0.38 13.64
CA LEU A 86 -10.56 -0.78 14.47
C LEU A 86 -9.24 -0.23 13.92
N LEU A 87 -9.00 -0.38 12.61
CA LEU A 87 -7.80 0.10 11.96
C LEU A 87 -7.69 1.63 12.08
N LYS A 88 -8.77 2.37 11.84
CA LYS A 88 -8.82 3.83 12.00
C LYS A 88 -8.41 4.28 13.41
N ARG A 89 -9.01 3.66 14.44
CA ARG A 89 -8.66 3.95 15.85
C ARG A 89 -7.18 3.70 16.14
N GLN A 90 -6.62 2.62 15.58
CA GLN A 90 -5.20 2.31 15.78
C GLN A 90 -4.29 3.30 15.04
N VAL A 91 -4.68 3.78 13.86
CA VAL A 91 -3.91 4.81 13.14
C VAL A 91 -3.81 6.10 13.96
N GLU A 92 -4.85 6.49 14.71
CA GLU A 92 -4.80 7.69 15.55
C GLU A 92 -3.70 7.62 16.63
N VAL A 93 -3.54 6.45 17.25
CA VAL A 93 -2.59 6.20 18.34
C VAL A 93 -1.27 5.61 17.89
N ILE A 94 -1.11 5.31 16.59
CA ILE A 94 0.09 4.63 16.09
C ILE A 94 1.34 5.47 16.36
N PRO A 95 2.41 4.87 16.91
CA PRO A 95 3.69 5.55 17.04
C PRO A 95 4.31 5.78 15.66
N ARG A 96 5.47 6.43 15.65
CA ARG A 96 6.15 6.81 14.41
C ARG A 96 6.37 5.60 13.50
N LEU A 97 5.92 5.73 12.25
CA LEU A 97 6.17 4.76 11.19
C LEU A 97 7.49 5.05 10.49
N ASP A 98 8.14 3.98 10.04
CA ASP A 98 9.32 4.09 9.19
C ASP A 98 8.94 4.30 7.71
N SER A 99 9.96 4.39 6.86
CA SER A 99 9.82 4.61 5.41
C SER A 99 9.20 3.45 4.63
N ILE A 100 9.05 2.28 5.25
CA ILE A 100 8.51 1.07 4.61
C ILE A 100 7.05 0.90 5.04
N LEU A 101 6.80 0.97 6.35
CA LEU A 101 5.48 0.74 6.94
C LEU A 101 4.46 1.82 6.59
N LEU A 102 4.89 3.08 6.43
CA LEU A 102 3.98 4.19 6.11
C LEU A 102 3.34 4.04 4.72
N PRO A 103 4.10 3.82 3.63
CA PRO A 103 3.56 3.46 2.33
C PRO A 103 2.59 2.27 2.35
N ASP A 104 2.99 1.17 2.99
CA ASP A 104 2.18 -0.06 3.02
C ASP A 104 0.84 0.17 3.72
N LEU A 105 0.85 0.93 4.82
CA LEU A 105 -0.37 1.33 5.53
C LEU A 105 -1.24 2.23 4.67
N ALA A 106 -0.66 3.25 4.03
CA ALA A 106 -1.40 4.16 3.16
C ALA A 106 -2.06 3.41 2.00
N TRP A 107 -1.37 2.44 1.42
CA TRP A 107 -1.90 1.60 0.34
C TRP A 107 -3.06 0.74 0.82
N ALA A 108 -2.88 0.08 1.97
CA ALA A 108 -3.90 -0.78 2.56
C ALA A 108 -5.17 0.02 2.89
N LEU A 109 -5.02 1.18 3.52
CA LEU A 109 -6.13 2.07 3.86
C LEU A 109 -6.88 2.55 2.61
N LEU A 110 -6.15 2.93 1.56
CA LEU A 110 -6.72 3.37 0.29
C LEU A 110 -7.52 2.24 -0.40
N LYS A 111 -6.97 1.02 -0.44
CA LYS A 111 -7.64 -0.16 -1.02
C LYS A 111 -8.89 -0.57 -0.23
N LEU A 112 -8.83 -0.47 1.09
CA LEU A 112 -9.96 -0.73 2.00
C LEU A 112 -11.00 0.40 2.02
N GLN A 113 -10.74 1.53 1.36
CA GLN A 113 -11.57 2.75 1.42
C GLN A 113 -11.73 3.28 2.86
N ALA A 114 -10.67 3.13 3.66
CA ALA A 114 -10.61 3.54 5.06
C ALA A 114 -9.91 4.91 5.27
N THR A 115 -9.57 5.61 4.18
CA THR A 115 -8.98 6.96 4.20
C THR A 115 -10.05 8.01 4.40
N ASP A 116 -10.28 8.43 5.65
CA ASP A 116 -11.00 9.66 5.97
C ASP A 116 -10.02 10.83 6.24
N GLY A 117 -10.58 12.03 6.45
CA GLY A 117 -9.78 13.23 6.68
C GLY A 117 -8.85 13.14 7.89
N ALA A 118 -9.27 12.49 8.98
CA ALA A 118 -8.47 12.37 10.20
C ALA A 118 -7.29 11.41 10.01
N VAL A 119 -7.56 10.23 9.44
CA VAL A 119 -6.54 9.24 9.06
C VAL A 119 -5.54 9.85 8.09
N LEU A 120 -6.02 10.59 7.09
CA LEU A 120 -5.17 11.23 6.10
C LEU A 120 -4.23 12.27 6.74
N GLN A 121 -4.74 13.15 7.60
CA GLN A 121 -3.88 14.12 8.30
C GLN A 121 -2.82 13.44 9.14
N LYS A 122 -3.15 12.30 9.78
CA LYS A 122 -2.17 11.51 10.52
C LYS A 122 -1.09 10.93 9.61
N LEU A 123 -1.45 10.40 8.44
CA LEU A 123 -0.48 9.91 7.45
C LEU A 123 0.44 11.03 6.95
N LEU A 124 -0.10 12.22 6.67
CA LEU A 124 0.70 13.39 6.26
C LEU A 124 1.66 13.85 7.35
N ASP A 125 1.20 13.89 8.59
CA ASP A 125 2.01 14.26 9.75
C ASP A 125 3.14 13.24 9.99
N GLN A 126 2.89 11.94 9.78
CA GLN A 126 3.93 10.92 9.78
C GLN A 126 4.89 11.08 8.59
N ALA A 127 4.38 11.34 7.38
CA ALA A 127 5.20 11.59 6.19
C ALA A 127 6.08 12.84 6.32
N GLY A 128 5.68 13.83 7.12
CA GLY A 128 6.52 14.97 7.51
C GLY A 128 7.74 14.58 8.34
N ARG A 129 7.68 13.44 9.05
CA ARG A 129 8.74 12.95 9.93
C ARG A 129 9.60 11.85 9.31
N VAL A 130 9.22 11.28 8.17
CA VAL A 130 10.02 10.28 7.46
C VAL A 130 11.08 11.01 6.62
N SER A 131 12.33 10.54 6.69
CA SER A 131 13.46 11.17 6.00
C SER A 131 13.51 10.87 4.50
N LYS A 132 13.13 9.66 4.10
CA LYS A 132 13.28 9.17 2.73
C LYS A 132 12.16 8.18 2.39
N LEU A 133 11.31 8.52 1.43
CA LEU A 133 10.33 7.61 0.83
C LEU A 133 10.77 7.21 -0.58
N ASP A 134 10.43 6.01 -1.01
CA ASP A 134 10.65 5.56 -2.39
C ASP A 134 9.52 6.04 -3.32
N GLY A 135 9.67 5.79 -4.62
CA GLY A 135 8.69 6.23 -5.62
C GLY A 135 7.28 5.65 -5.39
N MET A 136 7.17 4.38 -4.98
CA MET A 136 5.88 3.78 -4.65
C MET A 136 5.25 4.39 -3.40
N GLY A 137 6.05 4.71 -2.39
CA GLY A 137 5.61 5.41 -1.19
C GLY A 137 5.02 6.78 -1.49
N TRP A 138 5.71 7.56 -2.32
CA TRP A 138 5.18 8.84 -2.79
C TRP A 138 3.88 8.70 -3.57
N MET A 139 3.83 7.77 -4.54
CA MET A 139 2.62 7.47 -5.31
C MET A 139 1.45 7.15 -4.38
N THR A 140 1.65 6.26 -3.41
CA THR A 140 0.58 5.79 -2.54
C THR A 140 0.03 6.91 -1.64
N LEU A 141 0.91 7.73 -1.06
CA LEU A 141 0.48 8.87 -0.23
C LEU A 141 -0.28 9.92 -1.05
N ILE A 142 0.20 10.23 -2.26
CA ILE A 142 -0.44 11.20 -3.14
C ILE A 142 -1.81 10.67 -3.61
N LEU A 143 -1.93 9.38 -3.85
CA LEU A 143 -3.23 8.79 -4.19
C LEU A 143 -4.20 8.77 -3.01
N ALA A 144 -3.72 8.54 -1.80
CA ALA A 144 -4.54 8.63 -0.59
C ALA A 144 -5.10 10.06 -0.41
N LEU A 145 -4.30 11.10 -0.67
CA LEU A 145 -4.78 12.49 -0.70
C LEU A 145 -5.88 12.71 -1.74
N ARG A 146 -5.65 12.24 -2.97
CA ARG A 146 -6.60 12.43 -4.09
C ARG A 146 -7.93 11.74 -3.84
N ALA A 147 -7.90 10.52 -3.30
CA ALA A 147 -9.10 9.75 -3.01
C ALA A 147 -10.03 10.46 -2.02
N ASN A 148 -9.48 11.30 -1.14
CA ASN A 148 -10.23 12.03 -0.13
C ASN A 148 -10.54 13.49 -0.53
N GLN A 149 -10.40 13.85 -1.81
CA GLN A 149 -10.63 15.21 -2.33
C GLN A 149 -9.90 16.30 -1.52
N ALA A 150 -8.68 16.00 -1.08
CA ALA A 150 -7.88 16.95 -0.29
C ALA A 150 -7.58 18.24 -1.07
N ASP A 151 -7.28 19.31 -0.33
CA ASP A 151 -6.93 20.62 -0.88
C ASP A 151 -5.80 20.50 -1.91
N THR A 152 -5.96 21.17 -3.05
CA THR A 152 -4.96 21.25 -4.12
C THR A 152 -3.61 21.74 -3.58
N ALA A 153 -3.59 22.61 -2.57
CA ALA A 153 -2.37 23.06 -1.93
C ALA A 153 -1.60 21.93 -1.21
N GLN A 154 -2.31 20.97 -0.59
CA GLN A 154 -1.68 19.80 0.06
C GLN A 154 -1.11 18.84 -0.97
N LEU A 155 -1.81 18.66 -2.09
CA LEU A 155 -1.37 17.84 -3.22
C LEU A 155 -0.08 18.42 -3.84
N ASP A 156 -0.10 19.71 -4.16
CA ASP A 156 1.04 20.41 -4.76
C ASP A 156 2.25 20.37 -3.80
N GLY A 157 2.03 20.63 -2.51
CA GLY A 157 3.09 20.56 -1.50
C GLY A 157 3.74 19.18 -1.38
N LEU A 158 2.97 18.09 -1.49
CA LEU A 158 3.56 16.74 -1.53
C LEU A 158 4.28 16.46 -2.85
N LEU A 159 3.76 16.92 -3.98
CA LEU A 159 4.41 16.75 -5.29
C LEU A 159 5.76 17.48 -5.34
N SER A 160 5.84 18.70 -4.82
CA SER A 160 7.09 19.46 -4.69
C SER A 160 8.10 18.74 -3.80
N ARG A 161 7.65 18.16 -2.67
CA ARG A 161 8.53 17.35 -1.78
C ARG A 161 9.01 16.07 -2.47
N CYS A 162 8.11 15.37 -3.16
CA CYS A 162 8.43 14.19 -3.96
C CYS A 162 9.50 14.53 -5.01
N ALA A 163 9.30 15.62 -5.77
CA ALA A 163 10.27 16.10 -6.75
C ALA A 163 11.63 16.40 -6.12
N ALA A 164 11.65 17.18 -5.04
CA ALA A 164 12.89 17.54 -4.34
C ALA A 164 13.70 16.31 -3.88
N GLN A 165 13.02 15.25 -3.43
CA GLN A 165 13.67 14.02 -2.97
C GLN A 165 14.07 13.10 -4.14
N MET A 166 13.23 12.96 -5.15
CA MET A 166 13.39 11.94 -6.20
C MET A 166 14.28 12.36 -7.36
N THR A 167 14.38 13.67 -7.70
CA THR A 167 15.15 14.11 -8.87
C THR A 167 16.61 13.63 -8.87
N GLY A 168 17.25 13.54 -7.70
CA GLY A 168 18.64 13.04 -7.58
C GLY A 168 18.78 11.54 -7.32
N GLU A 169 17.72 10.88 -6.87
CA GLU A 169 17.77 9.48 -6.40
C GLU A 169 17.14 8.48 -7.38
N LEU A 170 16.49 8.96 -8.44
CA LEU A 170 15.84 8.17 -9.49
C LEU A 170 16.66 6.97 -9.98
N PRO A 171 17.96 7.07 -10.31
CA PRO A 171 18.73 5.93 -10.82
C PRO A 171 18.92 4.80 -9.80
N GLN A 172 18.72 5.06 -8.51
CA GLN A 172 18.86 4.08 -7.42
C GLN A 172 17.52 3.43 -7.06
N GLN A 173 16.41 3.89 -7.67
CA GLN A 173 15.08 3.36 -7.41
C GLN A 173 14.88 2.02 -8.12
N ALA A 174 14.00 1.21 -7.56
CA ALA A 174 13.51 0.02 -8.24
C ALA A 174 12.69 0.41 -9.48
N ASP A 175 12.69 -0.46 -10.49
CA ASP A 175 11.96 -0.25 -11.74
C ASP A 175 10.46 0.01 -11.52
N SER A 176 9.85 -0.74 -10.59
CA SER A 176 8.45 -0.54 -10.17
C SER A 176 8.22 0.85 -9.54
N SER A 177 9.18 1.37 -8.78
CA SER A 177 9.09 2.72 -8.19
C SER A 177 9.22 3.83 -9.24
N ILE A 178 10.02 3.63 -10.29
CA ILE A 178 10.13 4.56 -11.41
C ILE A 178 8.83 4.59 -12.21
N LEU A 179 8.27 3.42 -12.53
CA LEU A 179 6.99 3.31 -13.22
C LEU A 179 5.81 3.86 -12.41
N ALA A 180 5.84 3.66 -11.09
CA ALA A 180 4.88 4.26 -10.16
C ALA A 180 4.89 5.79 -10.24
N LEU A 181 6.09 6.40 -10.26
CA LEU A 181 6.25 7.84 -10.40
C LEU A 181 5.83 8.35 -11.78
N ASP A 182 6.15 7.62 -12.85
CA ASP A 182 5.76 7.98 -14.22
C ASP A 182 4.24 8.07 -14.33
N TRP A 183 3.56 7.02 -13.89
CA TRP A 183 2.11 6.99 -13.85
C TRP A 183 1.53 8.11 -13.00
N LEU A 184 2.10 8.32 -11.80
CA LEU A 184 1.62 9.34 -10.87
C LEU A 184 1.63 10.72 -11.54
N LEU A 185 2.76 11.08 -12.16
CA LEU A 185 3.00 12.38 -12.78
C LEU A 185 2.16 12.59 -14.06
N GLN A 186 1.77 11.51 -14.74
CA GLN A 186 0.80 11.58 -15.84
C GLN A 186 -0.64 11.75 -15.34
N SER A 187 -0.93 11.30 -14.11
CA SER A 187 -2.28 11.27 -13.54
C SER A 187 -2.68 12.52 -12.75
N VAL A 188 -1.73 13.43 -12.48
CA VAL A 188 -1.92 14.65 -11.68
C VAL A 188 -1.46 15.89 -12.44
N ASN A 189 -2.02 17.05 -12.10
CA ASN A 189 -1.44 18.30 -12.57
C ASN A 189 -0.12 18.53 -11.83
N VAL A 190 0.99 18.48 -12.55
CA VAL A 190 2.33 18.59 -11.95
C VAL A 190 2.68 20.07 -11.83
N PRO A 191 3.04 20.56 -10.63
CA PRO A 191 3.48 21.94 -10.47
C PRO A 191 4.83 22.18 -11.20
N GLU A 192 5.12 23.43 -11.58
CA GLU A 192 6.28 23.76 -12.42
C GLU A 192 7.62 23.28 -11.83
N ASP A 193 7.75 23.33 -10.51
CA ASP A 193 8.92 22.87 -9.76
C ASP A 193 9.13 21.35 -9.83
N ALA A 194 8.04 20.57 -9.93
CA ALA A 194 8.07 19.13 -10.13
C ALA A 194 8.22 18.71 -11.60
N GLY A 195 8.23 19.66 -12.55
CA GLY A 195 8.43 19.39 -13.98
C GLY A 195 9.75 18.68 -14.28
N ARG A 196 10.83 19.01 -13.56
CA ARG A 196 12.13 18.34 -13.70
C ARG A 196 12.08 16.87 -13.32
N LEU A 197 11.30 16.51 -12.30
CA LEU A 197 11.10 15.12 -11.92
C LEU A 197 10.39 14.37 -13.04
N ARG A 198 9.33 14.94 -13.60
CA ARG A 198 8.60 14.34 -14.73
C ARG A 198 9.51 14.07 -15.93
N ASP A 199 10.32 15.05 -16.31
CA ASP A 199 11.22 14.90 -17.46
C ASP A 199 12.31 13.84 -17.19
N ALA A 200 12.84 13.80 -15.97
CA ALA A 200 13.83 12.80 -15.55
C ALA A 200 13.25 11.38 -15.51
N VAL A 201 12.02 11.21 -15.02
CA VAL A 201 11.30 9.93 -15.01
C VAL A 201 11.04 9.47 -16.45
N ALA A 202 10.49 10.33 -17.30
CA ALA A 202 10.24 10.02 -18.71
C ALA A 202 11.52 9.60 -19.44
N THR A 203 12.64 10.27 -19.16
CA THR A 203 13.95 9.90 -19.72
C THR A 203 14.38 8.49 -19.29
N GLN A 204 14.19 8.12 -18.01
CA GLN A 204 14.54 6.78 -17.54
C GLN A 204 13.65 5.69 -18.14
N VAL A 205 12.33 5.93 -18.20
CA VAL A 205 11.37 5.01 -18.82
C VAL A 205 11.70 4.80 -20.31
N ALA A 206 12.09 5.86 -21.02
CA ALA A 206 12.51 5.76 -22.43
C ALA A 206 13.88 5.08 -22.61
N SER A 207 14.78 5.19 -21.64
CA SER A 207 16.15 4.70 -21.77
C SER A 207 16.30 3.17 -21.67
N ARG A 208 15.38 2.49 -20.98
CA ARG A 208 15.47 1.04 -20.73
C ARG A 208 14.09 0.43 -20.47
N ARG A 209 13.94 -0.85 -20.77
CA ARG A 209 12.75 -1.61 -20.40
C ARG A 209 12.77 -1.89 -18.89
N LEU A 210 11.78 -1.36 -18.18
CA LEU A 210 11.62 -1.50 -16.74
C LEU A 210 10.71 -2.69 -16.40
N ASP A 211 11.02 -3.41 -15.32
CA ASP A 211 10.14 -4.46 -14.78
C ASP A 211 8.94 -3.87 -14.02
N ASN A 212 7.73 -4.19 -14.46
CA ASN A 212 6.47 -3.74 -13.89
C ASN A 212 5.76 -4.80 -13.02
N SER A 213 6.35 -5.97 -12.82
CA SER A 213 5.69 -7.13 -12.19
C SER A 213 5.11 -6.83 -10.80
N ASN A 214 5.83 -6.05 -9.98
CA ASN A 214 5.35 -5.66 -8.65
C ASN A 214 4.22 -4.65 -8.71
N LEU A 215 4.29 -3.71 -9.64
CA LEU A 215 3.26 -2.69 -9.87
C LEU A 215 1.96 -3.37 -10.31
N GLU A 216 2.04 -4.30 -11.27
CA GLU A 216 0.88 -5.07 -11.73
C GLU A 216 0.26 -5.85 -10.57
N LYS A 217 1.05 -6.56 -9.76
CA LYS A 217 0.53 -7.30 -8.58
C LYS A 217 -0.14 -6.43 -7.51
N MET A 218 0.18 -5.12 -7.45
CA MET A 218 -0.46 -4.19 -6.53
C MET A 218 -1.81 -3.68 -7.04
N PHE A 219 -2.02 -3.67 -8.37
CA PHE A 219 -3.19 -3.06 -9.01
C PHE A 219 -3.98 -3.99 -9.93
N SER A 220 -3.65 -5.29 -9.99
CA SER A 220 -4.26 -6.29 -10.88
C SER A 220 -5.70 -6.69 -10.53
N ASP A 221 -6.22 -6.32 -9.35
CA ASP A 221 -7.59 -6.67 -8.95
C ASP A 221 -8.62 -5.73 -9.58
N GLU A 222 -9.60 -6.28 -10.28
CA GLU A 222 -10.70 -5.58 -10.98
C GLU A 222 -11.59 -4.65 -10.11
N GLY A 223 -11.37 -4.62 -8.79
CA GLY A 223 -12.08 -3.79 -7.82
C GLY A 223 -11.25 -2.70 -7.12
N SER A 224 -9.98 -2.46 -7.50
CA SER A 224 -9.23 -1.33 -6.95
C SER A 224 -9.82 0.01 -7.44
N CYS A 225 -9.88 1.01 -6.54
CA CYS A 225 -10.10 2.42 -6.91
C CYS A 225 -8.95 3.00 -7.77
N LEU A 226 -7.97 2.17 -8.13
CA LEU A 226 -6.71 2.51 -8.76
C LEU A 226 -6.53 1.50 -9.89
N ARG A 227 -7.11 1.80 -11.05
CA ARG A 227 -6.74 1.11 -12.28
C ARG A 227 -5.44 1.73 -12.76
N LEU A 228 -4.40 0.92 -12.90
CA LEU A 228 -3.32 1.27 -13.82
C LEU A 228 -3.95 1.46 -15.21
N PRO A 229 -3.48 2.39 -16.06
CA PRO A 229 -3.75 2.30 -17.48
C PRO A 229 -3.35 0.89 -17.89
N ALA A 230 -4.20 0.25 -18.71
CA ALA A 230 -3.83 -1.01 -19.32
C ALA A 230 -2.40 -0.84 -19.86
N SER A 231 -1.52 -1.80 -19.56
CA SER A 231 -0.25 -1.89 -20.24
C SER A 231 -0.58 -2.04 -21.72
N GLU A 232 -0.69 -0.92 -22.43
CA GLU A 232 -0.63 -0.92 -23.87
C GLU A 232 0.76 -1.43 -24.19
N GLY A 233 0.83 -2.74 -24.43
CA GLY A 233 1.86 -3.32 -25.25
C GLY A 233 1.81 -2.63 -26.60
N ASN A 234 2.45 -1.46 -26.69
CA ASN A 234 2.89 -0.79 -27.89
C ASN A 234 3.74 0.43 -27.54
N LEU A 235 4.85 0.20 -26.83
CA LEU A 235 6.07 0.93 -27.13
C LEU A 235 6.74 0.28 -28.35
N ILE A 236 6.17 0.50 -29.53
CA ILE A 236 6.89 0.42 -30.80
C ILE A 236 6.53 1.66 -31.64
N ALA A 237 7.56 2.52 -31.75
CA ALA A 237 7.94 3.35 -32.90
C ALA A 237 6.96 4.39 -33.47
N THR A 238 7.38 5.65 -33.35
CA THR A 238 7.66 6.58 -34.47
C THR A 238 6.65 6.62 -35.63
N ILE A 239 5.82 7.68 -35.70
CA ILE A 239 5.92 8.89 -36.55
C ILE A 239 4.80 9.84 -36.13
#